data_AF-A0A8S4NXN2-F1
#
_entry.id   AF-A0A8S4NXN2-F1
#
_cell.length_a   1.000
_cell.length_b   1.000
_cell.length_c   1.000
_cell.angle_alpha   90.00
_cell.angle_beta   90.00
_cell.angle_gamma   90.00
#
_symmetry.space_group_name_H-M   'P 1'
#
loop_
_entity.id
_entity.type
_entity.pdbx_description
1 polymer ?
#
loop_
_entity_poly.entity_id
_entity_poly.type
_entity_poly.pdbx_seq_one_letter_code
_entity_poly.pdbx_strand_id
1 'polypeptide(L)'
;MELEKQRVMGLLKKYEHKLGRDKIRGHTHHEVHHRPGECIITYAKNIGAHMILMASRGHGKVRQTILGSISGYVLHHAPMPVLIIPKPHHHHHMFGCHDNKEIKVAHNGATYDKLAESVEETEM
;
A
#
# COMPACT_ATOMS: atom_id res chain seq x y z
N MET A 1 23.51 7.77 15.95
CA MET A 1 22.60 6.75 16.53
C MET A 1 21.56 7.37 17.45
N GLU A 2 21.93 8.07 18.53
CA GLU A 2 20.94 8.61 19.48
C GLU A 2 19.97 9.64 18.87
N LEU A 3 20.48 10.56 18.04
CA LEU A 3 19.64 11.55 17.34
C LEU A 3 18.63 10.92 16.37
N GLU A 4 19.02 9.84 15.71
CA GLU A 4 18.15 9.14 14.75
C GLU A 4 17.05 8.37 15.48
N LYS A 5 17.40 7.71 16.59
CA LYS A 5 16.45 7.08 17.50
C LYS A 5 15.45 8.11 18.05
N GLN A 6 15.91 9.29 18.47
CA GLN A 6 15.04 10.38 18.92
C GLN A 6 14.07 10.85 17.82
N ARG A 7 14.55 10.99 16.57
CA ARG A 7 13.68 11.36 15.43
C ARG A 7 12.59 10.32 15.19
N VAL A 8 12.96 9.04 15.17
CA VAL A 8 12.00 7.95 14.95
C VAL A 8 10.97 7.92 16.07
N MET A 9 11.40 7.94 17.34
CA MET A 9 10.48 7.93 18.49
C MET A 9 9.56 9.15 18.50
N GLY A 10 10.06 10.34 18.12
CA GLY A 10 9.24 11.53 17.96
C GLY A 10 8.15 11.36 16.88
N LEU A 11 8.48 10.69 15.77
CA LEU A 11 7.52 10.40 14.70
C LEU A 11 6.45 9.39 15.15
N LEU A 12 6.85 8.32 15.84
CA LEU A 12 5.91 7.31 16.35
C LEU A 12 4.92 7.95 17.33
N LYS A 13 5.41 8.73 18.30
CA LYS A 13 4.57 9.45 19.27
C LYS A 13 3.58 10.40 18.59
N LYS A 14 4.01 11.08 17.53
CA LYS A 14 3.12 11.94 16.71
C LYS A 14 1.96 11.14 16.12
N TYR A 15 2.21 9.93 15.62
CA TYR A 15 1.17 9.09 15.02
C TYR A 15 0.28 8.41 16.06
N GLU A 16 0.80 7.98 17.21
CA GLU A 16 -0.02 7.49 18.33
C GLU A 16 -1.03 8.55 18.79
N HIS A 17 -0.56 9.79 18.94
CA HIS A 17 -1.44 10.89 19.29
C HIS A 17 -2.49 11.17 18.20
N LYS A 18 -2.15 10.97 16.91
CA LYS A 18 -3.11 11.09 15.81
C LYS A 18 -4.16 9.98 15.83
N LEU A 19 -3.76 8.73 16.07
CA LEU A 19 -4.68 7.60 16.24
C LEU A 19 -5.68 7.86 17.38
N GLY A 20 -5.18 8.32 18.53
CA GLY A 20 -6.02 8.67 19.68
C GLY A 20 -7.00 9.82 19.38
N ARG A 21 -6.54 10.89 18.74
CA ARG A 21 -7.40 12.02 18.35
C ARG A 21 -8.51 11.61 17.39
N ASP A 22 -8.16 10.81 16.39
CA ASP A 22 -9.07 10.39 15.32
C ASP A 22 -9.94 9.19 15.76
N LYS A 23 -9.82 8.75 17.02
CA LYS A 23 -10.52 7.60 17.63
C LYS A 23 -10.31 6.29 16.86
N ILE A 24 -9.14 6.13 16.26
CA ILE A 24 -8.75 4.93 15.54
C ILE A 24 -8.01 4.01 16.50
N ARG A 25 -8.54 2.80 16.70
CA ARG A 25 -7.84 1.78 17.48
C ARG A 25 -6.59 1.31 16.71
N GLY A 26 -5.43 1.57 17.27
CA GLY A 26 -4.15 1.12 16.71
C GLY A 26 -2.99 1.45 17.63
N HIS A 27 -1.85 0.83 17.36
CA HIS A 27 -0.59 1.06 18.06
C HIS A 27 0.54 1.25 17.04
N THR A 28 1.63 1.87 17.47
CA THR A 28 2.84 1.91 16.64
C THR A 28 3.74 0.72 16.95
N HIS A 29 4.46 0.27 15.94
CA HIS A 29 5.47 -0.76 16.05
C HIS A 29 6.73 -0.28 15.33
N HIS A 30 7.88 -0.53 15.94
CA HIS A 30 9.17 -0.14 15.40
C HIS A 30 10.17 -1.26 15.56
N GLU A 31 10.82 -1.59 14.45
CA GLU A 31 11.85 -2.60 14.37
C GLU A 31 12.94 -2.09 13.42
N VAL A 32 14.20 -2.35 13.76
CA VAL A 32 15.34 -2.05 12.90
C VAL A 32 15.78 -3.33 12.23
N HIS A 33 15.64 -3.39 10.90
CA HIS A 33 15.97 -4.58 10.12
C HIS A 33 16.69 -4.21 8.83
N HIS A 34 17.64 -5.05 8.40
CA HIS A 34 18.38 -4.84 7.13
C HIS A 34 17.51 -5.11 5.89
N ARG A 35 16.40 -5.85 6.06
CA ARG A 35 15.38 -6.14 5.04
C ARG A 35 14.01 -5.64 5.50
N PRO A 36 13.70 -4.35 5.34
CA PRO A 36 12.47 -3.75 5.87
C PRO A 36 11.20 -4.31 5.20
N GLY A 37 11.24 -4.64 3.91
CA GLY A 37 10.07 -5.21 3.21
C GLY A 37 9.65 -6.56 3.77
N GLU A 38 10.64 -7.41 4.11
CA GLU A 38 10.40 -8.74 4.67
C GLU A 38 9.91 -8.67 6.12
N CYS A 39 10.46 -7.74 6.91
CA CYS A 39 9.98 -7.43 8.27
C CYS A 39 8.51 -6.98 8.26
N ILE A 40 8.13 -6.07 7.35
CA ILE A 40 6.72 -5.62 7.21
C ILE A 40 5.78 -6.80 6.90
N ILE A 41 6.14 -7.66 5.94
CA ILE A 41 5.32 -8.83 5.57
C ILE A 41 5.20 -9.80 6.75
N THR A 42 6.32 -10.09 7.41
CA THR A 42 6.35 -11.01 8.56
C THR A 42 5.52 -10.49 9.72
N TYR A 43 5.66 -9.21 10.06
CA TYR A 43 4.85 -8.58 11.11
C TYR A 43 3.35 -8.61 10.76
N ALA A 44 2.98 -8.29 9.52
CA ALA A 44 1.60 -8.36 9.04
C ALA A 44 1.00 -9.77 9.15
N LYS A 45 1.77 -10.81 8.81
CA LYS A 45 1.38 -12.21 9.03
C LYS A 45 1.17 -12.53 10.51
N ASN A 46 2.11 -12.15 11.36
CA ASN A 46 2.10 -12.47 12.78
C ASN A 46 0.90 -11.87 13.52
N ILE A 47 0.45 -10.68 13.12
CA ILE A 47 -0.73 -10.03 13.71
C ILE A 47 -2.05 -10.42 13.03
N GLY A 48 -2.02 -11.29 12.02
CA GLY A 48 -3.21 -11.67 11.25
C GLY A 48 -3.84 -10.50 10.49
N ALA A 49 -3.03 -9.62 9.91
CA ALA A 49 -3.54 -8.45 9.19
C ALA A 49 -4.32 -8.86 7.92
N HIS A 50 -5.48 -8.24 7.69
CA HIS A 50 -6.28 -8.49 6.49
C HIS A 50 -5.73 -7.77 5.24
N MET A 51 -4.96 -6.69 5.41
CA MET A 51 -4.42 -5.86 4.33
C MET A 51 -3.22 -5.05 4.85
N ILE A 52 -2.27 -4.73 3.96
CA ILE A 52 -1.17 -3.80 4.24
C ILE A 52 -1.45 -2.46 3.53
N LEU A 53 -1.33 -1.36 4.26
CA LEU A 53 -1.40 0.00 3.72
C LEU A 53 0.01 0.57 3.63
N MET A 54 0.41 1.05 2.46
CA MET A 54 1.74 1.67 2.28
C MET A 54 1.66 2.99 1.53
N ALA A 55 2.46 3.96 1.99
CA ALA A 55 2.66 5.18 1.23
C ALA A 55 3.51 4.91 -0.03
N SER A 56 3.23 5.64 -1.11
CA SER A 56 4.14 5.70 -2.25
C SER A 56 5.26 6.73 -2.02
N ARG A 57 6.37 6.61 -2.77
CA ARG A 57 7.29 7.75 -2.91
C ARG A 57 6.64 8.76 -3.88
N GLY A 58 6.85 10.04 -3.63
CA GLY A 58 6.35 11.12 -4.47
C GLY A 58 7.39 12.21 -4.56
N HIS A 59 8.14 12.23 -5.67
CA HIS A 59 9.07 13.30 -6.01
C HIS A 59 8.46 14.15 -7.14
N GLY A 60 7.97 15.34 -6.78
CA GLY A 60 7.76 16.44 -7.73
C GLY A 60 6.59 16.32 -8.73
N LYS A 61 6.61 17.23 -9.73
CA LYS A 61 5.61 17.45 -10.80
C LYS A 61 5.42 16.28 -11.77
N VAL A 62 6.02 15.11 -11.49
CA VAL A 62 5.90 13.94 -12.35
C VAL A 62 4.55 13.30 -12.09
N ARG A 63 3.75 13.17 -13.15
CA ARG A 63 2.36 12.69 -13.15
C ARG A 63 2.21 11.21 -12.74
N GLN A 64 3.31 10.51 -12.45
CA GLN A 64 3.34 9.08 -12.17
C GLN A 64 3.76 8.78 -10.72
N THR A 65 3.01 7.90 -10.08
CA THR A 65 3.35 7.36 -8.76
C THR A 65 4.58 6.46 -8.88
N ILE A 66 5.74 6.93 -8.44
CA ILE A 66 6.93 6.07 -8.34
C ILE A 66 6.74 5.15 -7.14
N LEU A 67 6.57 3.85 -7.42
CA LEU A 67 6.55 2.82 -6.39
C LEU A 67 7.96 2.77 -5.75
N GLY A 68 8.04 2.95 -4.43
CA GLY A 68 9.33 2.93 -3.73
C GLY A 68 9.87 1.51 -3.66
N SER A 69 11.19 1.33 -3.50
CA SER A 69 11.79 -0.01 -3.44
C SER A 69 11.16 -0.92 -2.36
N ILE A 70 10.82 -0.37 -1.20
CA ILE A 70 10.17 -1.13 -0.12
C ILE A 70 8.70 -1.42 -0.44
N SER A 71 7.93 -0.41 -0.90
CA SER A 71 6.52 -0.63 -1.25
C SER A 71 6.34 -1.54 -2.46
N GLY A 72 7.27 -1.49 -3.43
CA GLY A 72 7.35 -2.44 -4.53
C GLY A 72 7.65 -3.85 -4.07
N TYR A 73 8.65 -4.02 -3.21
CA TYR A 73 8.96 -5.32 -2.62
C TYR A 73 7.72 -5.91 -1.92
N VAL A 74 7.05 -5.14 -1.06
CA VAL A 74 5.86 -5.61 -0.35
C VAL A 74 4.72 -5.93 -1.31
N LEU A 75 4.45 -5.07 -2.30
CA LEU A 75 3.41 -5.31 -3.30
C LEU A 75 3.60 -6.63 -4.05
N HIS A 76 4.84 -7.01 -4.35
CA HIS A 76 5.14 -8.23 -5.10
C HIS A 76 5.19 -9.51 -4.24
N HIS A 77 5.42 -9.40 -2.93
CA HIS A 77 5.71 -10.58 -2.08
C HIS A 77 4.73 -10.77 -0.92
N ALA A 78 3.86 -9.80 -0.64
CA ALA A 78 2.86 -9.95 0.41
C ALA A 78 1.81 -11.01 0.03
N PRO A 79 1.45 -11.92 0.95
CA PRO A 79 0.40 -12.91 0.71
C PRO A 79 -1.02 -12.31 0.85
N MET A 80 -1.15 -11.07 1.30
CA MET A 80 -2.40 -10.36 1.52
C MET A 80 -2.48 -9.12 0.63
N PRO A 81 -3.68 -8.56 0.42
CA PRO A 81 -3.85 -7.33 -0.34
C PRO A 81 -2.95 -6.19 0.17
N VAL A 82 -2.38 -5.44 -0.77
CA VAL A 82 -1.55 -4.26 -0.50
C VAL A 82 -2.19 -3.05 -1.17
N LEU A 83 -2.55 -2.04 -0.38
CA LEU A 83 -3.08 -0.77 -0.89
C LEU A 83 -1.99 0.30 -0.83
N ILE A 84 -1.63 0.83 -2.01
CA ILE A 84 -0.70 1.94 -2.15
C ILE A 84 -1.46 3.26 -2.09
N ILE A 85 -1.12 4.09 -1.12
CA ILE A 85 -1.72 5.41 -0.91
C ILE A 85 -0.77 6.48 -1.50
N PRO A 86 -1.13 7.10 -2.64
CA PRO A 86 -0.33 8.18 -3.22
C PRO A 86 -0.46 9.46 -2.38
N LYS A 87 0.51 10.37 -2.52
CA LYS A 87 0.35 11.73 -1.96
C LYS A 87 -0.83 12.42 -2.64
N PRO A 88 -1.66 13.18 -1.89
CA PRO A 88 -2.67 14.04 -2.49
C PRO A 88 -2.02 14.99 -3.50
N HIS A 89 -2.54 15.06 -4.72
CA HIS A 89 -2.06 16.04 -5.70
C HIS A 89 -2.58 17.43 -5.30
N HIS A 90 -1.69 18.35 -4.93
CA HIS A 90 -2.03 19.77 -4.79
C HIS A 90 -2.06 20.43 -6.18
N HIS A 91 -3.15 20.27 -6.93
CA HIS A 91 -3.40 21.11 -8.09
C HIS A 91 -4.18 22.35 -7.68
N HIS A 92 -3.56 23.54 -7.84
CA HIS A 92 -4.30 24.75 -8.18
C HIS A 92 -5.19 24.41 -9.39
N HIS A 93 -6.50 24.62 -9.26
CA HIS A 93 -7.50 24.75 -10.33
C HIS A 93 -7.26 23.91 -11.61
N MET A 94 -7.84 22.71 -11.69
CA MET A 94 -8.69 22.28 -12.82
C MET A 94 -9.14 20.81 -12.77
N PHE A 95 -8.68 20.00 -11.80
CA PHE A 95 -9.38 18.76 -11.47
C PHE A 95 -9.36 18.59 -9.95
N GLY A 96 -10.47 18.96 -9.31
CA GLY A 96 -10.66 18.68 -7.88
C GLY A 96 -10.62 17.17 -7.60
N CYS A 97 -10.61 16.81 -6.32
CA CYS A 97 -11.22 15.56 -5.89
C CYS A 97 -12.66 15.63 -6.39
N HIS A 98 -12.94 15.08 -7.58
CA HIS A 98 -14.29 15.08 -8.12
C HIS A 98 -15.17 14.31 -7.14
N ASP A 99 -16.37 14.82 -6.90
CA ASP A 99 -17.37 14.19 -6.01
C ASP A 99 -17.80 12.79 -6.51
N ASN A 100 -17.41 12.41 -7.73
CA ASN A 100 -17.48 11.06 -8.27
C ASN A 100 -16.13 10.32 -8.13
N LYS A 101 -15.95 9.60 -7.01
CA LYS A 101 -14.84 8.66 -6.82
C LYS A 101 -15.21 7.32 -7.46
N GLU A 102 -14.71 7.06 -8.66
CA GLU A 102 -14.88 5.78 -9.35
C GLU A 102 -13.83 4.77 -8.86
N ILE A 103 -14.26 3.55 -8.51
CA ILE A 103 -13.36 2.42 -8.27
C ILE A 103 -13.18 1.68 -9.59
N LYS A 104 -11.98 1.74 -10.16
CA LYS A 104 -11.62 1.02 -11.38
C LYS A 104 -10.97 -0.31 -11.02
N VAL A 105 -11.43 -1.39 -11.63
CA VAL A 105 -10.91 -2.74 -11.43
C VAL A 105 -10.32 -3.24 -12.74
N ALA A 106 -9.03 -3.59 -12.73
CA ALA A 106 -8.40 -4.26 -13.85
C ALA A 106 -8.54 -5.78 -13.68
N HIS A 107 -8.94 -6.46 -14.75
CA HIS A 107 -8.96 -7.92 -14.82
C HIS A 107 -8.10 -8.38 -16.00
N ASN A 108 -7.44 -9.53 -15.87
CA ASN A 108 -6.73 -10.14 -17.00
C ASN A 108 -7.70 -11.00 -17.81
N GLY A 109 -8.05 -10.55 -19.01
CA GLY A 109 -8.97 -11.25 -19.92
C GLY A 109 -8.42 -12.53 -20.53
N ALA A 110 -7.10 -12.77 -20.50
CA ALA A 110 -6.46 -13.96 -21.11
C ALA A 110 -6.90 -15.30 -20.50
N THR A 111 -7.65 -15.28 -19.39
CA THR A 111 -8.22 -16.47 -18.76
C THR A 111 -9.46 -16.98 -19.50
N TYR A 112 -10.15 -16.12 -20.26
CA TYR A 112 -11.37 -16.50 -21.00
C TYR A 112 -11.07 -17.33 -22.24
N ASP A 113 -9.94 -17.08 -22.91
CA ASP A 113 -9.54 -17.83 -24.11
C ASP A 113 -9.31 -19.33 -23.81
N LYS A 114 -8.71 -19.64 -22.64
CA LYS A 114 -8.51 -21.04 -22.19
C LYS A 114 -9.79 -21.76 -21.78
N LEU A 115 -10.80 -21.01 -21.31
CA LEU A 115 -12.11 -21.55 -20.98
C LEU A 115 -12.89 -21.87 -22.26
N ALA A 116 -12.79 -21.02 -23.29
CA ALA A 116 -13.40 -21.28 -24.59
C ALA A 116 -12.86 -22.57 -25.24
N GLU A 117 -11.54 -22.78 -25.20
CA GLU A 117 -10.91 -24.02 -25.71
C GLU A 117 -11.39 -25.29 -24.97
N SER A 118 -11.60 -25.21 -23.64
CA SER A 118 -12.06 -26.38 -22.85
C SER A 118 -13.54 -26.74 -23.04
N VAL A 119 -14.36 -25.81 -23.53
CA VAL A 119 -15.79 -26.06 -23.81
C VAL A 119 -15.94 -26.78 -25.16
N GLU A 120 -15.13 -26.44 -26.17
CA GLU A 120 -15.15 -27.11 -27.48
C GLU A 120 -14.70 -28.58 -27.40
N GLU A 121 -13.79 -28.95 -26.50
CA GLU A 121 -13.36 -30.35 -26.29
C GLU A 121 -14.42 -31.22 -25.58
N THR A 122 -15.38 -30.62 -24.89
CA THR A 122 -16.42 -31.37 -24.14
C THR A 122 -17.69 -31.62 -24.97
N GLU A 123 -17.83 -30.97 -26.13
CA GLU A 123 -18.96 -31.15 -27.06
C GLU A 123 -18.67 -32.14 -28.22
N MET A 124 -17.52 -32.83 -28.18
CA MET A 124 -17.12 -33.90 -29.12
C MET A 124 -17.16 -35.29 -28.48
#